data_AF-A0AA39WB50-F1
#
_entry.id   AF-A0AA39WB50-F1
#
_cell.length_a   1.000
_cell.length_b   1.000
_cell.length_c   1.000
_cell.angle_alpha   90.00
_cell.angle_beta   90.00
_cell.angle_gamma   90.00
#
_symmetry.space_group_name_H-M   'P 1'
#
loop_
_entity.id
_entity.type
_entity.pdbx_description
1 polymer ?
#
loop_
_entity_poly.entity_id
_entity_poly.type
_entity_poly.pdbx_seq_one_letter_code
_entity_poly.pdbx_strand_id
1 'polypeptide(L)'
;MYLRIARQNAMPRVACFFEQKVTDVGAVLGRDPEKVVRKVVLVDENSGCLDLNASFDKYSLPRTHFDMNKFGGPGEEDFRTLGDILEDMAQQGPDLIASRTQRMF
;
A
#
# COMPACT_ATOMS: atom_id res chain seq x y z
N MET A 1 -12.62 -7.51 -19.87
CA MET A 1 -11.53 -8.48 -20.14
C MET A 1 -10.22 -7.79 -19.81
N TYR A 2 -9.78 -7.84 -18.55
CA TYR A 2 -8.53 -7.22 -18.12
C TYR A 2 -7.37 -8.04 -18.69
N LEU A 3 -6.58 -7.41 -19.56
CA LEU A 3 -5.38 -8.00 -20.14
C LEU A 3 -4.43 -8.35 -18.99
N ARG A 4 -4.30 -9.65 -18.71
CA ARG A 4 -3.21 -10.19 -17.92
C ARG A 4 -1.93 -9.91 -18.71
N ILE A 5 -1.27 -8.79 -18.39
CA ILE A 5 0.14 -8.59 -18.73
C ILE A 5 0.83 -9.87 -18.32
N ALA A 6 1.42 -10.56 -19.30
CA ALA A 6 2.10 -11.83 -19.10
C ALA A 6 3.01 -11.72 -17.88
N ARG A 7 2.77 -12.57 -16.88
CA ARG A 7 3.54 -12.62 -15.63
C ARG A 7 5.03 -12.69 -15.97
N GLN A 8 5.76 -11.59 -15.76
CA GLN A 8 7.20 -11.67 -15.64
C GLN A 8 7.49 -12.52 -14.40
N ASN A 9 8.25 -13.62 -14.55
CA ASN A 9 8.57 -14.52 -13.43
C ASN A 9 9.35 -13.82 -12.30
N ALA A 10 9.99 -12.69 -12.57
CA ALA A 10 10.60 -11.82 -11.58
C ALA A 10 9.68 -10.61 -11.36
N MET A 11 8.83 -10.67 -10.33
CA MET A 11 7.92 -9.59 -9.97
C MET A 11 8.52 -8.74 -8.84
N PRO A 12 8.26 -7.43 -8.80
CA PRO A 12 8.80 -6.58 -7.74
C PRO A 12 8.13 -6.94 -6.41
N ARG A 13 8.85 -6.67 -5.31
CA ARG A 13 8.25 -6.68 -3.98
C ARG A 13 7.14 -5.63 -3.93
N VAL A 14 6.01 -5.99 -3.33
CA VAL A 14 4.88 -5.09 -3.16
C VAL A 14 4.52 -5.05 -1.68
N ALA A 15 4.69 -3.90 -1.04
CA ALA A 15 4.23 -3.68 0.33
C ALA A 15 2.91 -2.90 0.30
N CYS A 16 1.90 -3.42 0.98
CA CYS A 16 0.58 -2.79 1.07
C CYS A 16 0.31 -2.37 2.51
N PHE A 17 -0.03 -1.11 2.71
CA PHE A 17 -0.44 -0.59 4.00
C PHE A 17 -1.96 -0.47 4.03
N PHE A 18 -2.59 -0.88 5.12
CA PHE A 18 -4.04 -0.80 5.31
C PHE A 18 -4.41 -0.15 6.63
N GLU A 19 -5.59 0.47 6.67
CA GLU A 19 -6.01 1.31 7.79
C GLU A 19 -6.75 0.51 8.86
N GLN A 20 -6.52 0.84 10.13
CA GLN A 20 -7.27 0.28 11.27
C GLN A 20 -8.32 1.24 11.82
N LYS A 21 -8.30 2.52 11.41
CA LYS A 21 -9.26 3.52 11.87
C LYS A 21 -10.24 3.89 10.76
N VAL A 22 -11.49 3.89 11.16
CA VAL A 22 -12.63 4.27 10.34
C VAL A 22 -12.55 5.76 9.97
N THR A 23 -12.79 6.07 8.70
CA THR A 23 -12.77 7.44 8.20
C THR A 23 -14.18 7.99 7.98
N ASP A 24 -14.55 9.06 8.68
CA ASP A 24 -15.76 9.82 8.38
C ASP A 24 -15.49 10.83 7.26
N VAL A 25 -15.73 10.41 6.03
CA VAL A 25 -15.55 11.23 4.83
C VAL A 25 -16.49 12.46 4.82
N GLY A 26 -17.67 12.35 5.45
CA GLY A 26 -18.62 13.46 5.53
C GLY A 26 -18.08 14.61 6.38
N ALA A 27 -17.50 14.27 7.53
CA ALA A 27 -16.84 15.22 8.41
C ALA A 27 -15.61 15.87 7.74
N VAL A 28 -14.79 15.09 7.03
CA VAL A 28 -13.59 15.61 6.33
C VAL A 28 -13.96 16.57 5.19
N LEU A 29 -15.05 16.32 4.48
CA LEU A 29 -15.47 17.15 3.34
C LEU A 29 -16.33 18.36 3.73
N GLY A 30 -16.58 18.58 5.03
CA GLY A 30 -17.36 19.72 5.53
C GLY A 30 -18.80 19.76 5.03
N ARG A 31 -19.41 18.59 4.74
CA ARG A 31 -20.78 18.50 4.21
C ARG A 31 -21.79 18.20 5.32
N ASP A 32 -22.98 18.77 5.18
CA ASP A 32 -24.11 18.67 6.10
C ASP A 32 -24.55 17.21 6.35
N PRO A 33 -24.41 16.66 7.58
CA PRO A 33 -24.68 15.25 7.88
C PRO A 33 -26.09 14.77 7.51
N GLU A 34 -27.08 15.66 7.36
CA GLU A 34 -28.45 15.31 6.94
C GLU A 34 -28.63 15.14 5.43
N LYS A 35 -27.67 15.61 4.60
CA LYS A 35 -27.67 15.44 3.13
C LYS A 35 -26.58 14.49 2.64
N VAL A 36 -25.86 13.86 3.56
CA VAL A 36 -24.56 13.24 3.29
C VAL A 36 -24.68 11.75 3.05
N VAL A 37 -24.10 11.35 1.92
CA VAL A 37 -23.64 10.00 1.63
C VAL A 37 -22.90 9.45 2.86
N ARG A 38 -23.53 8.56 3.66
CA ARG A 38 -22.78 7.73 4.61
C ARG A 38 -21.83 6.84 3.79
N LYS A 39 -20.61 7.30 3.61
CA LYS A 39 -19.50 6.47 3.12
C LYS A 39 -18.39 6.59 4.13
N VAL A 40 -18.64 5.94 5.25
CA VAL A 40 -17.57 5.45 6.10
C VAL A 40 -16.67 4.59 5.21
N VAL A 41 -15.41 4.99 5.08
CA VAL A 41 -14.40 4.19 4.38
C VAL A 41 -13.54 3.50 5.43
N LEU A 42 -13.47 2.18 5.32
CA LEU A 42 -12.52 1.33 6.00
C LEU A 42 -11.89 0.42 4.94
N VAL A 43 -10.63 0.67 4.61
CA VAL A 43 -9.82 -0.19 3.74
C VAL A 43 -9.04 -1.16 4.63
N ASP A 44 -9.69 -2.27 4.97
CA ASP A 44 -9.11 -3.37 5.73
C ASP A 44 -8.10 -4.21 4.92
N GLU A 45 -7.51 -5.22 5.56
CA GLU A 45 -6.56 -6.13 4.92
C GLU A 45 -7.10 -6.79 3.63
N ASN A 46 -8.41 -7.00 3.55
CA ASN A 46 -9.08 -7.76 2.49
C ASN A 46 -9.48 -6.88 1.29
N SER A 47 -9.48 -5.56 1.45
CA SER A 47 -9.83 -4.64 0.38
C SER A 47 -8.67 -4.39 -0.58
N GLY A 48 -7.44 -4.70 -0.18
CA GLY A 48 -6.26 -4.78 -1.04
C GLY A 48 -6.12 -6.15 -1.72
N CYS A 49 -6.54 -6.26 -2.98
CA CYS A 49 -6.30 -7.45 -3.79
C CYS A 49 -4.95 -7.31 -4.55
N LEU A 50 -3.85 -7.59 -3.84
CA LEU A 50 -2.50 -7.62 -4.41
C LEU A 50 -1.90 -9.02 -4.30
N ASP A 51 -2.69 -10.06 -4.61
CA ASP A 51 -2.24 -11.47 -4.67
C ASP A 51 -1.42 -11.74 -5.96
N LEU A 52 -0.43 -10.88 -6.22
CA LEU A 52 0.30 -10.86 -7.47
C LEU A 52 1.38 -11.97 -7.49
N ASN A 53 2.16 -12.12 -6.41
CA ASN A 53 3.25 -13.10 -6.24
C ASN A 53 3.34 -13.58 -4.77
N ALA A 54 4.42 -14.28 -4.39
CA ALA A 54 4.72 -14.65 -3.00
C ALA A 54 5.54 -13.57 -2.25
N SER A 55 5.82 -12.44 -2.89
CA SER A 55 6.67 -11.34 -2.38
C SER A 55 5.80 -10.10 -2.09
N PHE A 56 4.64 -10.33 -1.50
CA PHE A 56 3.76 -9.28 -1.02
C PHE A 56 3.67 -9.32 0.50
N ASP A 57 3.72 -8.16 1.12
CA ASP A 57 3.56 -7.99 2.55
C ASP A 57 2.45 -6.98 2.82
N LYS A 58 1.63 -7.27 3.84
CA LYS A 58 0.58 -6.36 4.29
C LYS A 58 0.92 -5.84 5.68
N TYR A 59 0.83 -4.53 5.85
CA TYR A 59 1.17 -3.84 7.09
C TYR A 59 -0.05 -3.05 7.57
N SER A 60 -0.54 -3.38 8.75
CA SER A 60 -1.62 -2.61 9.37
C SER A 60 -1.08 -1.34 10.01
N LEU A 61 -1.73 -0.21 9.77
CA LEU A 61 -1.40 1.05 10.42
C LEU A 61 -2.56 1.54 11.30
N PRO A 62 -2.31 2.02 12.54
CA PRO A 62 -3.33 2.58 13.43
C PRO A 62 -3.76 4.01 13.00
N ARG A 63 -4.05 4.16 11.71
CA ARG A 63 -4.31 5.39 10.97
C ARG A 63 -5.65 5.30 10.25
N THR A 64 -6.14 6.45 9.79
CA THR A 64 -7.28 6.63 8.89
C THR A 64 -6.79 6.70 7.44
N HIS A 65 -7.72 6.67 6.49
CA HIS A 65 -7.42 6.80 5.06
C HIS A 65 -6.65 8.07 4.71
N PHE A 66 -6.86 9.16 5.46
CA PHE A 66 -6.33 10.49 5.14
C PHE A 66 -5.00 10.82 5.84
N ASP A 67 -4.54 9.98 6.77
CA ASP A 67 -3.28 10.19 7.50
C ASP A 67 -2.32 9.00 7.45
N MET A 68 -2.66 7.95 6.68
CA MET A 68 -1.82 6.77 6.50
C MET A 68 -0.42 7.05 5.90
N ASN A 69 -0.27 8.16 5.17
CA ASN A 69 1.01 8.61 4.61
C ASN A 69 1.64 9.79 5.36
N LYS A 70 1.11 10.14 6.53
CA LYS A 70 1.55 11.30 7.32
C LYS A 70 2.23 10.83 8.58
N PHE A 71 3.48 11.23 8.75
CA PHE A 71 4.29 10.87 9.91
C PHE A 71 4.61 12.13 10.71
N GLY A 72 4.52 12.04 12.03
CA GLY A 72 4.88 13.14 12.94
C GLY A 72 6.38 13.42 12.97
N GLY A 73 7.20 12.42 12.60
CA GLY A 73 8.65 12.56 12.48
C GLY A 73 9.35 11.22 12.27
N PRO A 74 10.69 11.23 12.10
CA PRO A 74 11.47 10.03 11.79
C PRO A 74 11.56 9.02 12.95
N GLY A 75 11.23 9.46 14.17
CA GLY A 75 11.21 8.60 15.35
C GLY A 75 9.97 7.70 15.45
N GLU A 76 8.94 7.95 14.64
CA GLU A 76 7.67 7.21 14.65
C GLU A 76 7.85 5.78 14.13
N GLU A 77 7.19 4.81 14.77
CA GLU A 77 7.28 3.38 14.41
C GLU A 77 6.84 3.11 12.97
N ASP A 78 5.71 3.68 12.56
CA ASP A 78 5.17 3.54 11.20
C ASP A 78 6.15 4.11 10.15
N PHE A 79 6.84 5.21 10.48
CA PHE A 79 7.86 5.81 9.61
C PHE A 79 9.09 4.92 9.46
N ARG A 80 9.58 4.34 10.57
CA ARG A 80 10.73 3.41 10.53
C ARG A 80 10.39 2.15 9.74
N THR A 81 9.20 1.60 9.96
CA THR A 81 8.70 0.44 9.20
C THR A 81 8.69 0.72 7.71
N LEU A 82 8.17 1.87 7.29
CA LEU A 82 8.23 2.30 5.88
C LEU A 82 9.68 2.43 5.38
N GLY A 83 10.56 3.01 6.20
CA GLY A 83 11.98 3.15 5.90
C GLY A 83 12.66 1.81 5.61
N ASP A 84 12.49 0.84 6.51
CA ASP A 84 13.08 -0.51 6.38
C ASP A 84 12.58 -1.22 5.12
N ILE A 85 11.29 -1.09 4.79
CA ILE A 85 10.70 -1.65 3.57
C ILE A 85 11.31 -1.01 2.32
N LEU A 86 11.46 0.31 2.30
CA LEU A 86 12.04 1.04 1.17
C LEU A 86 13.53 0.72 0.98
N GLU A 87 14.27 0.59 2.08
CA GLU A 87 15.68 0.21 2.04
C GLU A 87 15.84 -1.19 1.44
N ASP A 88 15.04 -2.16 1.88
CA ASP A 88 15.05 -3.51 1.32
C ASP A 88 14.69 -3.52 -0.18
N MET A 89 13.64 -2.79 -0.58
CA MET A 89 13.28 -2.66 -1.99
C MET A 89 14.40 -2.06 -2.84
N ALA A 90 15.12 -1.06 -2.30
CA ALA A 90 16.25 -0.43 -2.98
C ALA A 90 17.45 -1.37 -3.10
N GLN A 91 17.72 -2.19 -2.08
CA GLN A 91 18.79 -3.19 -2.10
C GLN A 91 18.50 -4.32 -3.10
N GLN A 92 17.27 -4.83 -3.15
CA GLN A 92 16.88 -5.94 -4.04
C GLN A 92 16.59 -5.51 -5.49
N GLY A 93 16.29 -4.23 -5.71
CA GLY A 93 15.89 -3.67 -7.01
C GLY A 93 16.85 -3.96 -8.17
N PRO A 94 18.16 -3.70 -8.04
CA PRO A 94 19.13 -3.94 -9.11
C PRO A 94 19.16 -5.38 -9.62
N ASP A 95 19.18 -6.36 -8.72
CA ASP A 95 19.21 -7.79 -9.06
C ASP A 95 17.92 -8.21 -9.78
N LEU A 96 16.78 -7.70 -9.31
CA LEU A 96 15.49 -7.94 -9.94
C LEU A 96 15.47 -7.40 -11.38
N ILE A 97 15.96 -6.18 -11.60
CA ILE A 97 16.04 -5.58 -12.94
C ILE A 97 16.97 -6.41 -13.83
N ALA A 98 18.16 -6.78 -13.35
CA ALA A 98 19.12 -7.58 -14.11
C ALA A 98 18.53 -8.93 -14.54
N SER A 99 17.79 -9.60 -13.66
CA SER A 99 17.13 -10.89 -13.95
C SER A 99 16.06 -10.79 -15.04
N ARG A 100 15.43 -9.63 -15.21
CA ARG A 100 14.46 -9.37 -16.29
C ARG A 100 15.16 -9.16 -17.63
N THR A 101 16.29 -8.45 -17.63
CA THR A 101 17.08 -8.18 -18.84
C THR A 101 17.73 -9.45 -19.40
N GLN A 102 18.21 -10.34 -18.54
CA GLN A 102 18.83 -11.62 -18.95
C GLN A 102 17.84 -12.60 -19.60
N ARG A 103 16.53 -12.43 -19.41
CA ARG A 103 15.47 -13.31 -19.94
C ARG A 103 14.84 -12.80 -21.25
N MET A 104 15.27 -11.65 -21.77
CA MET A 104 14.82 -11.12 -23.06
C MET A 104 15.68 -11.56 -24.26
N PHE A 105 16.69 -12.39 -24.02
CA PHE A 105 17.51 -13.08 -25.03
C PHE A 105 17.38 -14.58 -24.87
#